data_AF-A0A356WZE1-F1
#
_entry.id   AF-A0A356WZE1-F1
#
_cell.length_a   1.000
_cell.length_b   1.000
_cell.length_c   1.000
_cell.angle_alpha   90.00
_cell.angle_beta   90.00
_cell.angle_gamma   90.00
#
_symmetry.space_group_name_H-M   'P 1'
#
loop_
_entity.id
_entity.type
_entity.pdbx_description
1 polymer ?
#
loop_
_entity_poly.entity_id
_entity_poly.type
_entity_poly.pdbx_seq_one_letter_code
_entity_poly.pdbx_strand_id
1 'polypeptide(L)'
;MGGFLTQHESLDESAERILHKLTGLENIYLEQLQAFGEVDRDPVERTISVAYYALIDILSHSEEIAEDYSASWFSIHELPELIFDHRQMVDAALKRLRHKASTHPVGFELLPEKFTLPELQKLYEAIYDTQIDKRNFRRR
;
A
#
# COMPACT_ATOMS: atom_id res chain seq x y z
N MET A 1 2.33 8.92 -3.55
CA MET A 1 1.01 9.49 -3.91
C MET A 1 0.53 10.35 -2.77
N GLY A 2 -0.09 11.49 -3.05
CA GLY A 2 -0.57 12.39 -2.01
C GLY A 2 -1.40 13.51 -2.61
N GLY A 3 -2.21 14.15 -1.77
CA GLY A 3 -3.08 15.24 -2.16
C GLY A 3 -3.80 15.80 -0.94
N PHE A 4 -4.58 16.85 -1.16
CA PHE A 4 -5.34 17.52 -0.10
C PHE A 4 -6.79 17.07 -0.10
N LEU A 5 -7.35 17.03 1.10
CA LEU A 5 -8.77 16.85 1.35
C LEU A 5 -9.55 18.10 0.89
N THR A 6 -10.72 17.91 0.31
CA THR A 6 -11.64 18.99 -0.07
C THR A 6 -12.81 19.11 0.91
N GLN A 7 -13.61 20.18 0.78
CA GLN A 7 -14.72 20.46 1.72
C GLN A 7 -15.93 19.52 1.58
N HIS A 8 -15.99 18.72 0.51
CA HIS A 8 -17.18 17.96 0.12
C HIS A 8 -16.92 16.44 0.03
N GLU A 9 -15.85 15.97 0.65
CA GLU A 9 -15.50 14.55 0.69
C GLU A 9 -14.99 14.16 2.08
N SER A 10 -15.14 12.89 2.41
CA SER A 10 -14.56 12.23 3.57
C SER A 10 -13.09 11.86 3.31
N LEU A 11 -12.40 11.40 4.37
CA LEU A 11 -11.02 10.91 4.24
C LEU A 11 -10.92 9.71 3.29
N ASP A 12 -11.88 8.79 3.37
CA ASP A 12 -11.92 7.59 2.54
C ASP A 12 -12.17 7.96 1.07
N GLU A 13 -13.18 8.81 0.79
CA GLU A 13 -13.45 9.32 -0.57
C GLU A 13 -12.25 10.09 -1.14
N SER A 14 -11.57 10.89 -0.32
CA SER A 14 -10.36 11.59 -0.74
C SER A 14 -9.23 10.62 -1.08
N ALA A 15 -9.05 9.56 -0.30
CA ALA A 15 -7.99 8.59 -0.50
C ALA A 15 -8.24 7.79 -1.79
N GLU A 16 -9.48 7.36 -2.03
CA GLU A 16 -9.92 6.72 -3.28
C GLU A 16 -9.73 7.65 -4.48
N ARG A 17 -10.19 8.89 -4.40
CA ARG A 17 -10.04 9.88 -5.48
C ARG A 17 -8.58 10.16 -5.81
N ILE A 18 -7.72 10.32 -4.79
CA ILE A 18 -6.29 10.59 -4.98
C ILE A 18 -5.60 9.38 -5.61
N LEU A 19 -5.93 8.16 -5.17
CA LEU A 19 -5.43 6.93 -5.77
C LEU A 19 -5.82 6.89 -7.26
N HIS A 20 -7.12 6.93 -7.55
CA HIS A 20 -7.64 6.90 -8.92
C HIS A 20 -7.04 7.99 -9.80
N LYS A 21 -6.95 9.23 -9.30
CA LYS A 21 -6.35 10.34 -10.05
C LYS A 21 -4.89 10.09 -10.44
N LEU A 22 -4.10 9.51 -9.53
CA LEU A 22 -2.64 9.37 -9.72
C LEU A 22 -2.25 8.05 -10.38
N THR A 23 -3.12 7.04 -10.37
CA THR A 23 -2.79 5.71 -10.88
C THR A 23 -3.81 5.14 -11.86
N GLY A 24 -4.97 5.76 -12.04
CA GLY A 24 -6.07 5.24 -12.86
C GLY A 24 -6.85 4.07 -12.23
N LEU A 25 -6.46 3.64 -11.03
CA LEU A 25 -6.99 2.43 -10.41
C LEU A 25 -8.29 2.69 -9.64
N GLU A 26 -9.26 1.82 -9.82
CA GLU A 26 -10.55 1.83 -9.12
C GLU A 26 -10.78 0.50 -8.39
N ASN A 27 -11.70 0.50 -7.41
CA ASN A 27 -12.10 -0.71 -6.66
C ASN A 27 -10.93 -1.43 -5.97
N ILE A 28 -9.93 -0.66 -5.54
CA ILE A 28 -8.75 -1.16 -4.84
C ILE A 28 -9.02 -1.25 -3.34
N TYR A 29 -8.51 -2.30 -2.70
CA TYR A 29 -8.49 -2.39 -1.26
C TYR A 29 -7.68 -1.23 -0.67
N LEU A 30 -8.32 -0.42 0.17
CA LEU A 30 -7.73 0.74 0.84
C LEU A 30 -8.01 0.67 2.34
N GLU A 31 -6.98 0.88 3.16
CA GLU A 31 -7.13 0.96 4.62
C GLU A 31 -6.41 2.18 5.17
N GLN A 32 -7.09 2.91 6.06
CA GLN A 32 -6.49 3.97 6.84
C GLN A 32 -5.42 3.40 7.80
N LEU A 33 -4.20 3.92 7.68
CA LEU A 33 -3.08 3.51 8.50
C LEU A 33 -3.06 4.24 9.84
N GLN A 34 -2.75 5.54 9.79
CA GLN A 34 -2.69 6.46 10.93
C GLN A 34 -2.52 7.91 10.43
N ALA A 35 -2.69 8.88 11.34
CA ALA A 35 -2.35 10.27 11.09
C ALA A 35 -0.89 10.59 11.48
N PHE A 36 -0.23 11.41 10.68
CA PHE A 36 1.12 11.93 10.86
C PHE A 36 1.04 13.45 11.00
N GLY A 37 1.46 13.97 12.15
CA GLY A 37 1.23 15.37 12.52
C GLY A 37 2.41 16.05 13.23
N GLU A 38 3.61 15.47 13.12
CA GLU A 38 4.85 16.09 13.62
C GLU A 38 4.98 17.52 13.11
N VAL A 39 5.50 18.43 13.95
CA VAL A 39 5.48 19.87 13.66
C VAL A 39 6.27 20.21 12.39
N ASP A 40 7.41 19.55 12.19
CA ASP A 40 8.37 19.86 11.14
C ASP A 40 8.33 18.86 9.97
N ARG A 41 7.25 18.06 9.85
CA ARG A 41 7.16 17.02 8.80
C ARG A 41 7.09 17.58 7.38
N ASP A 42 6.50 18.76 7.25
CA ASP A 42 6.40 19.52 6.01
C ASP A 42 7.14 20.84 6.26
N PRO A 43 8.24 21.12 5.52
CA PRO A 43 9.08 22.29 5.75
C PRO A 43 8.42 23.59 5.26
N VAL A 44 7.30 23.51 4.54
CA VAL A 44 6.63 24.67 3.94
C VAL A 44 5.49 25.16 4.82
N GLU A 45 4.62 24.26 5.27
CA GLU A 45 3.38 24.61 5.97
C GLU A 45 3.05 23.58 7.05
N ARG A 46 2.28 23.98 8.08
CA ARG A 46 1.85 23.02 9.10
C ARG A 46 0.81 22.07 8.51
N THR A 47 1.25 20.88 8.14
CA THR A 47 0.42 19.88 7.44
C THR A 47 0.25 18.60 8.25
N ILE A 48 -1.00 18.19 8.51
CA ILE A 48 -1.33 16.85 9.01
C ILE A 48 -1.64 15.96 7.81
N SER A 49 -1.03 14.77 7.76
CA SER A 49 -1.32 13.76 6.75
C SER A 49 -2.05 12.58 7.37
N VAL A 50 -3.18 12.18 6.82
CA VAL A 50 -3.81 10.90 7.16
C VAL A 50 -3.39 9.90 6.10
N ALA A 51 -2.54 8.95 6.47
CA ALA A 51 -2.00 7.99 5.52
C ALA A 51 -2.95 6.80 5.35
N TYR A 52 -3.05 6.34 4.11
CA TYR A 52 -3.70 5.11 3.72
C TYR A 52 -2.68 4.19 3.06
N TYR A 53 -2.90 2.89 3.13
CA TYR A 53 -2.17 1.92 2.33
C TYR A 53 -3.14 1.10 1.50
N ALA A 54 -2.68 0.72 0.31
CA ALA A 54 -3.45 -0.04 -0.66
C ALA A 54 -2.78 -1.38 -0.93
N LEU A 55 -3.59 -2.39 -1.25
CA LEU A 55 -3.12 -3.68 -1.73
C LEU A 55 -3.60 -3.84 -3.18
N ILE A 56 -2.66 -3.90 -4.13
CA ILE A 56 -2.93 -3.92 -5.57
C ILE A 56 -2.23 -5.14 -6.18
N ASP A 57 -2.97 -5.92 -6.96
CA ASP A 57 -2.37 -6.88 -7.89
C ASP A 57 -1.82 -6.12 -9.12
N ILE A 58 -0.49 -6.10 -9.22
CA ILE A 58 0.24 -5.38 -10.26
C ILE A 58 -0.05 -5.98 -11.65
N LEU A 59 -0.28 -7.29 -11.75
CA LEU A 59 -0.44 -7.96 -13.04
C LEU A 59 -1.77 -7.59 -13.71
N SER A 60 -2.83 -7.44 -12.92
CA SER A 60 -4.14 -7.00 -13.42
C SER A 60 -4.19 -5.52 -13.83
N HIS A 61 -3.22 -4.71 -13.39
CA HIS A 61 -3.26 -3.25 -13.53
C HIS A 61 -2.01 -2.64 -14.18
N SER A 62 -1.15 -3.47 -14.77
CA SER A 62 0.16 -3.03 -15.29
C SER A 62 0.09 -2.07 -16.48
N GLU A 63 -1.03 -2.05 -17.22
CA GLU A 63 -1.25 -1.14 -18.36
C GLU A 63 -1.98 0.17 -17.96
N GLU A 64 -2.52 0.25 -16.74
CA GLU A 64 -3.43 1.33 -16.33
C GLU A 64 -2.77 2.44 -15.51
N ILE A 65 -1.50 2.30 -15.12
CA ILE A 65 -0.82 3.36 -14.39
C ILE A 65 -0.71 4.58 -15.29
N ALA A 66 -1.44 5.63 -14.92
CA ALA A 66 -1.48 6.88 -15.66
C ALA A 66 -0.06 7.39 -15.98
N GLU A 67 0.35 7.28 -17.25
CA GLU A 67 1.62 7.81 -17.77
C GLU A 67 1.77 9.30 -17.40
N ASP A 68 0.65 10.01 -17.33
CA ASP A 68 0.54 11.44 -17.03
C ASP A 68 1.17 11.85 -15.68
N TYR A 69 1.24 10.96 -14.68
CA TYR A 69 1.79 11.29 -13.35
C TYR A 69 3.15 10.67 -13.07
N SER A 70 3.78 10.03 -14.07
CA SER A 70 5.11 9.39 -13.93
C SER A 70 5.20 8.44 -12.72
N ALA A 71 4.10 7.77 -12.38
CA ALA A 71 4.10 6.78 -11.31
C ALA A 71 4.88 5.53 -11.77
N SER A 72 5.61 4.92 -10.85
CA SER A 72 6.42 3.73 -11.13
C SER A 72 6.40 2.78 -9.95
N TRP A 73 6.42 1.49 -10.23
CA TRP A 73 6.60 0.47 -9.22
C TRP A 73 8.07 0.42 -8.79
N PHE A 74 8.30 0.42 -7.48
CA PHE A 74 9.63 0.26 -6.90
C PHE A 74 9.65 -0.97 -6.01
N SER A 75 10.74 -1.72 -6.04
CA SER A 75 11.02 -2.74 -5.03
C SER A 75 11.15 -2.06 -3.67
N ILE A 76 10.58 -2.67 -2.63
CA ILE A 76 10.69 -2.14 -1.26
C ILE A 76 12.14 -2.10 -0.76
N HIS A 77 13.01 -2.94 -1.32
CA HIS A 77 14.43 -2.98 -1.00
C HIS A 77 15.25 -1.95 -1.79
N GLU A 78 14.66 -1.35 -2.82
CA GLU A 78 15.32 -0.40 -3.74
C GLU A 78 14.49 0.87 -3.89
N LEU A 79 13.90 1.34 -2.78
CA LEU A 79 13.14 2.58 -2.77
C LEU A 79 14.06 3.77 -3.01
N PRO A 80 13.66 4.73 -3.85
CA PRO A 80 14.37 6.00 -3.94
C PRO A 80 14.31 6.75 -2.61
N GLU A 81 15.06 7.84 -2.53
CA GLU A 81 14.90 8.82 -1.46
C GLU A 81 13.48 9.40 -1.53
N LEU A 82 12.73 9.26 -0.43
CA LEU A 82 11.36 9.76 -0.35
C LEU A 82 11.36 11.10 0.38
N ILE A 83 10.53 12.02 -0.10
CA ILE A 83 10.36 13.34 0.52
C ILE A 83 9.68 13.23 1.90
N PHE A 84 9.92 14.25 2.73
CA PHE A 84 9.28 14.39 4.04
C PHE A 84 9.49 13.14 4.93
N ASP A 85 8.45 12.73 5.64
CA ASP A 85 8.38 11.55 6.49
C ASP A 85 7.82 10.32 5.74
N HIS A 86 7.76 10.32 4.40
CA HIS A 86 7.13 9.24 3.64
C HIS A 86 7.82 7.88 3.83
N ARG A 87 9.13 7.83 4.11
CA ARG A 87 9.80 6.57 4.49
C ARG A 87 9.18 5.98 5.76
N GLN A 88 8.90 6.82 6.76
CA GLN A 88 8.26 6.37 8.01
C GLN A 88 6.83 5.86 7.76
N MET A 89 6.10 6.50 6.84
CA MET A 89 4.76 6.05 6.43
C MET A 89 4.81 4.66 5.79
N VAL A 90 5.75 4.42 4.89
CA VAL A 90 5.96 3.12 4.25
C VAL A 90 6.33 2.04 5.28
N ASP A 91 7.26 2.33 6.19
CA ASP A 91 7.67 1.40 7.23
C ASP A 91 6.49 1.05 8.17
N ALA A 92 5.67 2.03 8.53
CA ALA A 92 4.47 1.83 9.33
C ALA A 92 3.43 0.97 8.60
N ALA A 93 3.23 1.18 7.30
CA ALA A 93 2.34 0.38 6.47
C ALA A 93 2.79 -1.08 6.39
N LEU A 94 4.08 -1.34 6.13
CA LEU A 94 4.64 -2.69 6.14
C LEU A 94 4.46 -3.38 7.49
N LYS A 95 4.70 -2.66 8.58
CA LYS A 95 4.50 -3.20 9.94
C LYS A 95 3.04 -3.56 10.19
N ARG A 96 2.10 -2.71 9.77
CA ARG A 96 0.66 -2.98 9.87
C ARG A 96 0.28 -4.21 9.04
N LEU A 97 0.73 -4.28 7.79
CA LEU A 97 0.45 -5.39 6.88
C LEU A 97 0.95 -6.72 7.45
N ARG A 98 2.21 -6.77 7.90
CA ARG A 98 2.81 -7.95 8.56
C ARG A 98 2.04 -8.37 9.80
N HIS A 99 1.63 -7.42 10.64
CA HIS A 99 0.85 -7.73 11.83
C HIS A 99 -0.52 -8.32 11.48
N LYS A 100 -1.22 -7.74 10.50
CA LYS A 100 -2.51 -8.28 10.03
C LYS A 100 -2.36 -9.67 9.42
N ALA A 101 -1.36 -9.88 8.55
CA ALA A 101 -1.06 -11.18 7.93
C ALA A 101 -0.77 -12.29 8.96
N SER A 102 -0.35 -11.92 10.17
CA SER A 102 -0.03 -12.91 11.23
C SER A 102 -1.26 -13.40 11.99
N THR A 103 -2.38 -12.68 11.92
CA THR A 103 -3.57 -12.92 12.73
C THR A 103 -4.83 -13.13 11.90
N HIS A 104 -4.86 -12.62 10.67
CA HIS A 104 -6.00 -12.68 9.76
C HIS A 104 -5.50 -13.09 8.38
N PRO A 105 -6.33 -13.81 7.60
CA PRO A 105 -5.98 -14.17 6.24
C PRO A 105 -6.21 -12.93 5.35
N VAL A 106 -5.22 -12.06 5.32
CA VAL A 106 -5.18 -10.83 4.50
C VAL A 106 -4.24 -11.03 3.31
N GLY A 107 -4.40 -10.21 2.28
CA GLY A 107 -3.57 -10.28 1.07
C GLY A 107 -4.21 -11.11 -0.05
N PHE A 108 -5.43 -11.61 0.12
CA PHE A 108 -6.18 -12.14 -1.03
C PHE A 108 -6.50 -11.05 -2.05
N GLU A 109 -6.55 -9.80 -1.61
CA GLU A 109 -6.71 -8.61 -2.44
C GLU A 109 -5.49 -8.39 -3.37
N LEU A 110 -4.34 -9.02 -3.06
CA LEU A 110 -3.12 -9.01 -3.88
C LEU A 110 -3.07 -10.17 -4.88
N LEU A 111 -4.08 -11.05 -4.88
CA LEU A 111 -4.12 -12.23 -5.73
C LEU A 111 -5.32 -12.16 -6.68
N PRO A 112 -5.21 -12.77 -7.88
CA PRO A 112 -6.35 -12.92 -8.76
C PRO A 112 -7.46 -13.76 -8.09
N GLU A 113 -8.70 -13.65 -8.58
CA GLU A 113 -9.86 -14.40 -8.07
C GLU A 113 -9.57 -15.91 -7.89
N LYS A 114 -8.72 -16.45 -8.75
CA LYS A 114 -8.18 -17.82 -8.64
C LYS A 114 -6.67 -17.76 -8.55
N PHE A 115 -6.15 -18.17 -7.42
CA PHE A 115 -4.71 -18.31 -7.18
C PHE A 115 -4.38 -19.74 -6.73
N THR A 116 -3.11 -20.08 -6.90
CA THR A 116 -2.53 -21.34 -6.47
C THR A 116 -1.89 -21.21 -5.09
N LEU A 117 -1.80 -22.31 -4.34
CA LEU A 117 -1.10 -22.32 -3.05
C LEU A 117 0.35 -21.80 -3.11
N PRO A 118 1.15 -22.11 -4.16
CA PRO A 118 2.47 -21.50 -4.32
C PRO A 118 2.45 -19.97 -4.51
N GLU A 119 1.45 -19.40 -5.19
CA GLU A 119 1.33 -17.94 -5.33
C GLU A 119 0.99 -17.30 -3.98
N LEU A 120 0.06 -17.89 -3.23
CA LEU A 120 -0.23 -17.47 -1.86
C LEU A 120 1.01 -17.57 -0.96
N GLN A 121 1.81 -18.64 -1.08
CA GLN A 121 3.04 -18.77 -0.33
C GLN A 121 4.03 -17.64 -0.67
N LYS A 122 4.29 -17.40 -1.95
CA LYS A 122 5.19 -16.32 -2.40
C LYS A 122 4.75 -14.96 -1.89
N LEU A 123 3.44 -14.71 -1.85
CA LEU A 123 2.89 -13.48 -1.30
C LEU A 123 3.26 -13.30 0.17
N TYR A 124 3.02 -14.32 1.00
CA TYR A 124 3.33 -14.27 2.42
C TYR A 124 4.84 -14.19 2.67
N GLU A 125 5.66 -14.87 1.86
CA GLU A 125 7.12 -14.75 1.92
C GLU A 125 7.58 -13.32 1.61
N ALA A 126 6.98 -12.66 0.62
CA ALA A 126 7.26 -11.27 0.28
C ALA A 126 6.80 -10.29 1.39
N ILE A 127 5.60 -10.51 1.95
CA ILE A 127 5.09 -9.69 3.07
C ILE A 127 6.03 -9.78 4.27
N TYR A 128 6.46 -10.98 4.65
CA TYR A 128 7.31 -11.19 5.82
C TYR A 128 8.80 -11.01 5.57
N ASP A 129 9.21 -10.88 4.30
CA ASP A 129 10.61 -10.84 3.89
C ASP A 129 11.40 -12.04 4.45
N THR A 130 10.81 -13.23 4.34
CA THR A 130 11.41 -14.49 4.80
C THR A 130 10.92 -15.65 3.96
N GLN A 131 11.77 -16.67 3.81
CA GLN A 131 11.36 -17.95 3.23
C GLN A 131 10.48 -18.73 4.22
N ILE A 132 9.41 -19.36 3.72
CA ILE A 132 8.49 -20.17 4.53
C ILE A 132 8.60 -21.63 4.10
N ASP A 133 8.68 -22.54 5.06
CA ASP A 133 8.67 -23.96 4.74
C ASP A 133 7.32 -24.39 4.12
N LYS A 134 7.39 -25.02 2.95
CA LYS A 134 6.22 -25.45 2.16
C LYS A 134 5.27 -26.38 2.92
N ARG A 135 5.81 -27.25 3.79
CA ARG A 135 5.01 -28.24 4.54
C ARG A 135 4.28 -27.56 5.69
N ASN A 136 4.92 -26.61 6.36
CA ASN A 136 4.30 -25.82 7.42
C ASN A 136 3.26 -24.84 6.88
N PHE A 137 3.50 -24.24 5.70
CA PHE A 137 2.55 -23.33 5.07
C PHE A 137 1.22 -24.02 4.73
N ARG A 138 1.27 -25.21 4.11
CA ARG A 138 0.06 -25.99 3.76
C ARG A 138 -0.78 -26.47 4.93
N ARG A 139 -0.23 -26.47 6.15
CA ARG A 139 -0.90 -26.95 7.36
C ARG A 139 -1.61 -25.85 8.15
N ARG A 140 -1.30 -24.59 7.86
CA ARG A 140 -1.90 -23.40 8.47
C ARG A 140 -3.03 -22.88 7.59
#